data_AF-A0A357D6V6-F1
#
_entry.id   AF-A0A357D6V6-F1
#
_cell.length_a   1.000
_cell.length_b   1.000
_cell.length_c   1.000
_cell.angle_alpha   90.00
_cell.angle_beta   90.00
_cell.angle_gamma   90.00
#
_symmetry.space_group_name_H-M   'P 1'
#
loop_
_entity.id
_entity.type
_entity.pdbx_description
1 polymer ?
#
loop_
_entity_poly.entity_id
_entity_poly.type
_entity_poly.pdbx_seq_one_letter_code
_entity_poly.pdbx_strand_id
1 'polypeptide(L)' 'GKSICFQIPALLFAGVTLVVSPLISLMKDQVDTLTNLGIPAAMINSSLSPAEVERRIEETAAGA' A
#
# COMPACT_ATOMS: atom_id res chain seq x y z
N GLY A 1 5.44 15.95 0.34
CA GLY A 1 5.89 16.60 1.58
C GLY A 1 5.45 15.88 2.84
N LYS A 2 4.14 15.62 3.03
CA LYS A 2 3.64 14.96 4.25
C LYS A 2 3.77 13.43 4.27
N SER A 3 3.68 12.78 3.10
CA SER A 3 3.71 11.31 3.02
C SER A 3 5.02 10.69 3.46
N ILE A 4 6.13 11.42 3.28
CA ILE A 4 7.47 10.99 3.68
C ILE A 4 7.56 10.65 5.17
N CYS A 5 6.74 11.30 6.00
CA CYS A 5 6.71 11.10 7.45
C CYS A 5 6.22 9.71 7.87
N PHE A 6 5.53 8.99 6.99
CA PHE A 6 5.17 7.58 7.22
C PHE A 6 5.87 6.63 6.24
N GLN A 7 6.19 7.08 5.02
CA GLN A 7 6.87 6.25 4.02
C GLN A 7 8.31 5.89 4.40
N ILE A 8 9.09 6.84 4.93
CA ILE A 8 10.47 6.53 5.33
C ILE A 8 10.50 5.58 6.54
N PRO A 9 9.72 5.83 7.62
CA PRO A 9 9.62 4.85 8.71
C PRO A 9 9.16 3.46 8.25
N ALA A 10 8.22 3.38 7.29
CA ALA A 10 7.74 2.12 6.74
C ALA A 10 8.84 1.26 6.08
N LEU A 11 9.89 1.89 5.54
CA LEU A 11 11.04 1.19 4.95
C LEU A 11 12.10 0.78 5.97
N LEU A 12 12.13 1.44 7.13
CA LEU A 12 13.15 1.22 8.16
C LEU A 12 12.73 0.14 9.17
N PHE A 13 11.43 0.00 9.42
CA PHE A 13 10.91 -0.97 10.37
C PHE A 13 10.47 -2.26 9.68
N ALA A 14 10.68 -3.38 10.37
CA ALA A 14 10.18 -4.67 9.91
C ALA A 14 8.64 -4.72 9.99
N GLY A 15 8.03 -5.43 9.05
CA GLY A 15 6.58 -5.64 8.99
C GLY A 15 5.90 -4.75 7.95
N VAL A 16 4.58 -4.59 8.11
CA VAL A 16 3.70 -3.90 7.16
C VAL A 16 3.22 -2.59 7.76
N THR A 17 3.26 -1.51 6.97
CA THR A 17 2.66 -0.22 7.35
C THR A 17 1.27 -0.07 6.75
N LEU A 18 0.25 0.11 7.60
CA LEU A 18 -1.11 0.40 7.18
C LEU A 18 -1.34 1.92 7.10
N VAL A 19 -1.70 2.41 5.91
CA VAL A 19 -2.03 3.82 5.67
C VAL A 19 -3.50 3.93 5.31
N VAL A 20 -4.26 4.72 6.06
CA VAL A 20 -5.68 4.97 5.81
C VAL A 20 -5.83 6.28 5.03
N SER A 21 -6.47 6.21 3.86
CA SER A 21 -6.77 7.36 3.00
C SER A 21 -8.24 7.32 2.58
N PRO A 22 -8.97 8.45 2.63
CA PRO A 22 -10.36 8.50 2.20
C PRO A 22 -10.54 8.59 0.67
N LEU A 23 -9.47 8.83 -0.10
CA LEU A 23 -9.54 9.08 -1.54
C LEU A 23 -8.87 7.96 -2.33
N ILE A 24 -9.67 7.22 -3.11
CA ILE A 24 -9.19 6.12 -3.96
C ILE A 24 -8.16 6.61 -4.99
N SER A 25 -8.37 7.78 -5.58
CA SER A 25 -7.40 8.37 -6.51
C SER A 25 -6.04 8.60 -5.85
N LEU A 26 -6.04 9.16 -4.63
CA LEU A 26 -4.82 9.37 -3.86
C LEU A 26 -4.15 8.06 -3.48
N MET A 27 -4.93 7.03 -3.12
CA MET A 27 -4.39 5.69 -2.84
C MET A 27 -3.66 5.12 -4.06
N LYS A 28 -4.28 5.24 -5.24
CA LYS A 28 -3.67 4.79 -6.49
C LYS A 28 -2.38 5.54 -6.79
N ASP A 29 -2.40 6.87 -6.75
CA ASP A 29 -1.21 7.68 -7.00
C ASP A 29 -0.05 7.31 -6.06
N GLN A 30 -0.35 7.03 -4.78
CA GLN A 30 0.65 6.62 -3.78
C GLN A 30 1.21 5.21 -4.05
N VAL A 31 0.36 4.24 -4.35
CA VAL A 31 0.79 2.87 -4.69
C VAL A 31 1.62 2.90 -5.97
N ASP A 32 1.11 3.51 -7.04
CA ASP A 32 1.81 3.59 -8.34
C ASP A 32 3.19 4.25 -8.17
N THR A 33 3.29 5.31 -7.36
CA THR A 33 4.58 5.96 -7.06
C THR A 33 5.55 5.01 -6.36
N LEU A 34 5.09 4.27 -5.34
CA LEU A 34 5.94 3.34 -4.58
C LEU A 34 6.37 2.15 -5.45
N THR A 35 5.44 1.56 -6.19
CA THR A 35 5.74 0.42 -7.08
C THR A 35 6.69 0.81 -8.20
N ASN A 36 6.58 2.03 -8.75
CA ASN A 36 7.53 2.54 -9.75
C ASN A 36 8.95 2.74 -9.21
N LEU A 37 9.09 2.92 -7.89
CA LEU A 37 10.38 2.97 -7.19
C LEU A 37 10.88 1.58 -6.76
N GLY A 38 10.16 0.51 -7.12
CA GLY A 38 10.48 -0.86 -6.69
C GLY A 38 10.16 -1.15 -5.22
N ILE A 39 9.34 -0.31 -4.59
CA ILE A 39 8.89 -0.50 -3.21
C ILE A 39 7.56 -1.27 -3.23
N PRO A 40 7.46 -2.43 -2.57
CA PRO A 40 6.20 -3.15 -2.43
C PRO A 40 5.12 -2.29 -1.77
N ALA A 41 3.98 -2.14 -2.45
CA ALA A 41 2.84 -1.41 -1.94
C ALA A 41 1.56 -1.95 -2.59
N ALA A 42 0.50 -2.07 -1.79
CA ALA A 42 -0.82 -2.45 -2.27
C ALA A 42 -1.88 -1.49 -1.71
N MET A 43 -3.00 -1.39 -2.41
CA MET A 43 -4.19 -0.69 -1.92
C MET A 43 -5.39 -1.64 -1.88
N ILE A 44 -6.25 -1.45 -0.88
CA ILE A 44 -7.52 -2.14 -0.73
C ILE A 44 -8.63 -1.08 -0.72
N ASN A 45 -9.61 -1.21 -1.62
CA ASN A 45 -10.75 -0.30 -1.71
C ASN A 45 -11.96 -1.01 -2.35
N SER A 46 -13.08 -0.31 -2.42
CA SER A 46 -14.36 -0.86 -2.88
C SER A 46 -14.46 -1.13 -4.39
N SER A 47 -13.47 -0.77 -5.21
CA SER A 47 -13.47 -1.11 -6.64
C SER A 47 -12.87 -2.49 -6.93
N LEU A 48 -12.29 -3.15 -5.94
CA LEU A 48 -11.71 -4.49 -6.07
C LEU A 48 -12.80 -5.56 -5.87
N SER A 49 -12.67 -6.69 -6.57
CA SER A 49 -13.50 -7.86 -6.29
C SER A 49 -13.10 -8.50 -4.94
N PRO A 50 -13.99 -9.25 -4.28
CA PRO A 50 -13.66 -9.94 -3.03
C PRO A 50 -12.41 -10.85 -3.15
N ALA A 51 -12.29 -11.58 -4.25
CA ALA A 51 -11.13 -12.44 -4.51
C ALA A 51 -9.82 -11.65 -4.66
N GLU A 52 -9.87 -10.47 -5.29
CA GLU A 52 -8.69 -9.61 -5.44
C GLU A 52 -8.28 -8.97 -4.10
N VAL A 53 -9.25 -8.66 -3.24
CA VAL A 53 -8.97 -8.20 -1.87
C VAL A 53 -8.26 -9.30 -1.08
N GLU A 54 -8.79 -10.52 -1.09
CA GLU A 54 -8.22 -11.66 -0.37
C GLU A 54 -6.79 -11.96 -0.83
N ARG A 55 -6.57 -12.04 -2.15
CA ARG A 55 -5.24 -12.22 -2.75
C ARG A 55 -4.24 -11.18 -2.28
N ARG A 56 -4.60 -9.89 -2.29
CA ARG A 56 -3.71 -8.80 -1.86
C ARG A 56 -3.39 -8.87 -0.37
N ILE A 57 -4.34 -9.26 0.46
CA ILE A 57 -4.12 -9.43 1.90
C ILE A 57 -3.12 -10.57 2.13
N GLU A 58 -3.29 -11.71 1.46
CA GLU A 58 -2.37 -12.85 1.55
C GLU A 58 -0.95 -12.48 1.10
N GLU A 59 -0.80 -11.79 -0.04
CA GLU A 59 0.49 -11.31 -0.55
C GLU A 59 1.17 -10.35 0.43
N THR A 60 0.41 -9.39 0.96
CA THR A 60 0.93 -8.42 1.94
C THR A 60 1.36 -9.11 3.23
N ALA A 61 0.61 -10.11 3.70
CA ALA A 61 0.95 -10.89 4.90
C ALA A 61 2.20 -11.77 4.70
N ALA A 62 2.47 -12.20 3.47
CA ALA A 62 3.68 -12.92 3.09
C ALA A 62 4.91 -12.01 2.92
N GLY A 63 4.74 -10.69 2.97
CA GLY A 63 5.81 -9.70 2.77
C GLY A 63 6.19 -9.47 1.31
N ALA A 64 5.27 -9.77 0.38
CA ALA A 64 5.44 -9.53 -1.05
C ALA A 64 5.08 -8.10 -1.46
#